data_AF-A0A5D4JQU7-F1
#
_entry.id   AF-A0A5D4JQU7-F1
#
_cell.length_a   1.000
_cell.length_b   1.000
_cell.length_c   1.000
_cell.angle_alpha   90.00
_cell.angle_beta   90.00
_cell.angle_gamma   90.00
#
_symmetry.space_group_name_H-M   'P 1'
#
loop_
_entity.id
_entity.type
_entity.pdbx_description
1 polymer ?
#
loop_
_entity_poly.entity_id
_entity_poly.type
_entity_poly.pdbx_seq_one_letter_code
_entity_poly.pdbx_strand_id
1 'polypeptide(L)'
;MHLVEEFISRYIREYDFYSQAARLAAETLESNLHRSGIRCIVTHRAKDISRLAEKCEKRNAEDPYREIEDIYSDIVDLAGVRVALYFPGDRERVDRIINRFFHLLEERRDFPDSGKVNPSKKFSGYSAAHYRAQLSERSLGDSDKRYAKARVEIQVASVLMHSWSEVEHDLIYKPLEGGLSEEELHILDQLNGLVLAGEIALEMLQKAGEVRVASTDRTFLNHYELAAHILAHANKERKSPVGESGLGRVDLLFQLLTDLEFNTPNSLAPFISSLHENLEERPLADQVIDAIISEDPERYRRFEEIQFQMSFSSMKPPSSDQPTVSEEIVGRFWSKWTALEKTLRELAVPDPEDTRFMGVGALINRIPNLTEPLKRELDYLRRIRNDLVHSGETPGAAFLQEAIERIVAVTARLSKLKEPPQTG
;
A
#
# COMPACT_ATOMS: atom_id res chain seq x y z
N MET A 1 -15.99 37.39 -24.94
CA MET A 1 -16.33 36.57 -23.76
C MET A 1 -15.09 36.57 -22.88
N HIS A 2 -15.19 36.87 -21.59
CA HIS A 2 -14.01 36.85 -20.72
C HIS A 2 -13.47 35.42 -20.65
N LEU A 3 -12.15 35.23 -20.75
CA LEU A 3 -11.51 33.90 -20.76
C LEU A 3 -11.96 33.02 -19.58
N VAL A 4 -12.15 33.64 -18.41
CA VAL A 4 -12.65 32.99 -17.19
C VAL A 4 -14.08 32.45 -17.40
N GLU A 5 -15.02 33.22 -17.94
CA GLU A 5 -16.39 32.76 -18.21
C GLU A 5 -16.43 31.58 -19.19
N GLU A 6 -15.57 31.63 -20.23
CA GLU A 6 -15.44 30.54 -21.19
C GLU A 6 -14.90 29.27 -20.53
N PHE A 7 -13.83 29.40 -19.74
CA PHE A 7 -13.26 28.30 -18.98
C PHE A 7 -14.27 27.68 -18.00
N ILE A 8 -15.01 28.49 -17.24
CA ILE A 8 -16.04 27.99 -16.33
C ILE A 8 -17.13 27.23 -17.09
N SER A 9 -17.54 27.72 -18.27
CA SER A 9 -18.51 27.02 -19.12
C SER A 9 -17.98 25.68 -19.65
N ARG A 10 -16.67 25.57 -19.92
CA ARG A 10 -16.01 24.28 -20.25
C ARG A 10 -16.00 23.36 -19.04
N TYR A 11 -15.54 23.85 -17.88
CA TYR A 11 -15.46 23.08 -16.65
C TYR A 11 -16.81 22.52 -16.21
N ILE A 12 -17.92 23.27 -16.34
CA ILE A 12 -19.27 22.76 -16.03
C ILE A 12 -19.60 21.49 -16.84
N ARG A 13 -19.20 21.44 -18.12
CA ARG A 13 -19.40 20.26 -18.99
C ARG A 13 -18.44 19.12 -18.67
N GLU A 14 -17.28 19.44 -18.09
CA GLU A 14 -16.23 18.50 -17.70
C GLU A 14 -16.31 18.10 -16.22
N TYR A 15 -17.27 18.63 -15.45
CA TYR A 15 -17.35 18.44 -14.00
C TYR A 15 -17.37 16.96 -13.61
N ASP A 16 -18.19 16.16 -14.29
CA ASP A 16 -18.29 14.72 -14.07
C ASP A 16 -16.96 14.01 -14.36
N PHE A 17 -16.17 14.49 -15.33
CA PHE A 17 -14.86 13.93 -15.61
C PHE A 17 -13.90 14.11 -14.43
N TYR A 18 -13.81 15.32 -13.87
CA TYR A 18 -12.98 15.58 -12.70
C TYR A 18 -13.50 14.91 -11.43
N SER A 19 -14.81 14.84 -11.27
CA SER A 19 -15.46 14.14 -10.16
C SER A 19 -15.13 12.65 -10.17
N GLN A 20 -15.26 11.99 -11.33
CA GLN A 20 -14.91 10.58 -11.49
C GLN A 20 -13.41 10.32 -11.34
N ALA A 21 -12.55 11.20 -11.87
CA ALA A 21 -11.11 11.09 -11.67
C ALA A 21 -10.71 11.19 -10.19
N ALA A 22 -11.29 12.13 -9.45
CA ALA A 22 -11.06 12.28 -8.01
C ALA A 22 -11.55 11.05 -7.23
N ARG A 23 -12.72 10.49 -7.59
CA ARG A 23 -13.26 9.27 -6.98
C ARG A 23 -12.33 8.08 -7.20
N LEU A 24 -11.92 7.80 -8.44
CA LEU A 24 -11.03 6.69 -8.76
C LEU A 24 -9.67 6.81 -8.06
N ALA A 25 -9.13 8.04 -7.98
CA ALA A 25 -7.90 8.31 -7.24
C ALA A 25 -8.05 8.04 -5.74
N ALA A 26 -9.17 8.47 -5.13
CA ALA A 26 -9.46 8.19 -3.74
C ALA A 26 -9.66 6.70 -3.46
N GLU A 27 -10.43 5.98 -4.28
CA GLU A 27 -10.63 4.53 -4.15
C GLU A 27 -9.32 3.76 -4.25
N THR A 28 -8.46 4.15 -5.21
CA THR A 28 -7.12 3.58 -5.37
C THR A 28 -6.26 3.81 -4.13
N LEU A 29 -6.26 5.03 -3.59
CA LEU A 29 -5.50 5.35 -2.38
C LEU A 29 -6.05 4.62 -1.15
N GLU A 30 -7.35 4.73 -0.89
CA GLU A 30 -8.00 4.12 0.27
C GLU A 30 -7.77 2.61 0.30
N SER A 31 -7.98 1.92 -0.82
CA SER A 31 -7.76 0.47 -0.91
C SER A 31 -6.30 0.11 -0.63
N ASN A 32 -5.32 0.83 -1.20
CA ASN A 32 -3.91 0.50 -1.01
C ASN A 32 -3.38 0.86 0.38
N LEU A 33 -3.80 2.00 0.94
CA LEU A 33 -3.47 2.42 2.31
C LEU A 33 -4.03 1.43 3.33
N HIS A 34 -5.29 1.01 3.15
CA HIS A 34 -5.92 -0.01 4.00
C HIS A 34 -5.16 -1.34 3.96
N ARG A 35 -4.91 -1.86 2.76
CA ARG A 35 -4.17 -3.12 2.55
C ARG A 35 -2.78 -3.11 3.18
N SER A 36 -2.10 -1.95 3.17
CA SER A 36 -0.79 -1.76 3.79
C SER A 36 -0.82 -1.51 5.30
N GLY A 37 -2.01 -1.46 5.92
CA GLY A 37 -2.12 -1.25 7.36
C GLY A 37 -1.90 0.20 7.80
N ILE A 38 -2.31 1.16 6.98
CA ILE A 38 -2.30 2.59 7.32
C ILE A 38 -3.72 3.05 7.64
N ARG A 39 -3.94 3.58 8.85
CA ARG A 39 -5.24 4.13 9.25
C ARG A 39 -5.38 5.56 8.75
N CYS A 40 -6.35 5.78 7.87
CA CYS A 40 -6.68 7.12 7.38
C CYS A 40 -8.16 7.24 6.98
N ILE A 41 -8.61 8.47 6.78
CA ILE A 41 -9.86 8.80 6.08
C ILE A 41 -9.46 9.39 4.72
N VAL A 42 -10.02 8.86 3.64
CA VAL A 42 -9.81 9.41 2.29
C VAL A 42 -11.11 10.07 1.83
N THR A 43 -11.02 11.31 1.39
CA THR A 43 -12.16 12.05 0.80
C THR A 43 -11.76 12.61 -0.55
N HIS A 44 -12.73 12.84 -1.42
CA HIS A 44 -12.50 13.38 -2.76
C HIS A 44 -13.56 14.41 -3.12
N ARG A 45 -13.20 15.30 -4.04
CA ARG A 45 -14.12 16.25 -4.65
C ARG A 45 -13.62 16.75 -5.99
N ALA A 46 -14.54 17.07 -6.88
CA ALA A 46 -14.29 18.07 -7.93
C ALA A 46 -14.40 19.46 -7.32
N LYS A 47 -13.68 20.44 -7.87
CA LYS A 47 -13.73 21.82 -7.40
C LYS A 47 -15.12 22.42 -7.61
N ASP A 48 -15.63 23.10 -6.59
CA ASP A 48 -16.91 23.80 -6.68
C ASP A 48 -16.85 24.90 -7.74
N ILE A 49 -17.92 25.03 -8.53
CA ILE A 49 -17.98 25.92 -9.71
C ILE A 49 -17.85 27.39 -9.29
N SER A 50 -18.58 27.80 -8.25
CA SER A 50 -18.56 29.19 -7.77
C SER A 50 -17.20 29.56 -7.19
N ARG A 51 -16.64 28.68 -6.35
CA ARG A 51 -15.29 28.87 -5.79
C ARG A 51 -14.19 28.84 -6.85
N LEU A 52 -14.39 28.09 -7.94
CA LEU A 52 -13.47 28.09 -9.07
C LEU A 52 -13.51 29.43 -9.80
N ALA A 53 -14.70 29.95 -10.11
CA ALA A 53 -14.86 31.25 -10.75
C ALA A 53 -14.22 32.37 -9.92
N GLU A 54 -14.49 32.44 -8.62
CA GLU A 54 -13.87 33.42 -7.71
C GLU A 54 -12.35 33.33 -7.69
N LYS A 55 -11.80 32.10 -7.64
CA LYS A 55 -10.35 31.86 -7.65
C LYS A 55 -9.71 32.31 -8.96
N CYS A 56 -10.33 32.00 -10.11
CA CYS A 56 -9.86 32.39 -11.42
C CYS A 56 -9.91 33.92 -11.60
N GLU A 57 -11.01 34.57 -11.21
CA GLU A 57 -11.12 36.04 -11.32
C GLU A 57 -10.07 36.76 -10.45
N LYS A 58 -9.89 36.30 -9.20
CA LYS A 58 -8.86 36.87 -8.31
C LYS A 58 -7.47 36.76 -8.91
N ARG A 59 -7.10 35.57 -9.42
CA ARG A 59 -5.78 35.35 -10.03
C ARG A 59 -5.60 36.11 -11.33
N ASN A 60 -6.63 36.15 -12.17
CA ASN A 60 -6.64 36.93 -13.41
C ASN A 60 -6.47 38.45 -13.16
N ALA A 61 -6.92 38.94 -12.00
CA ALA A 61 -6.68 40.34 -11.60
C ALA A 61 -5.24 40.60 -11.14
N GLU A 62 -4.56 39.59 -10.57
CA GLU A 62 -3.16 39.67 -10.12
C GLU A 62 -2.17 39.43 -11.29
N ASP A 63 -2.41 38.41 -12.10
CA ASP A 63 -1.66 38.03 -13.31
C ASP A 63 -2.63 37.59 -14.42
N PRO A 64 -2.94 38.46 -15.40
CA PRO A 64 -3.96 38.20 -16.41
C PRO A 64 -3.65 37.01 -17.32
N TYR A 65 -4.62 36.11 -17.46
CA TYR A 65 -4.56 34.97 -18.38
C TYR A 65 -4.62 35.45 -19.85
N ARG A 66 -3.89 34.77 -20.73
CA ARG A 66 -3.83 35.08 -22.17
C ARG A 66 -4.64 34.08 -22.99
N GLU A 67 -4.67 32.83 -22.54
CA GLU A 67 -5.44 31.74 -23.12
C GLU A 67 -6.04 30.82 -22.05
N ILE A 68 -6.93 29.92 -22.46
CA ILE A 68 -7.65 29.03 -21.53
C ILE A 68 -6.69 27.99 -20.91
N GLU A 69 -5.70 27.56 -21.68
CA GLU A 69 -4.64 26.65 -21.25
C GLU A 69 -3.81 27.22 -20.08
N ASP A 70 -3.68 28.55 -19.97
CA ASP A 70 -3.06 29.19 -18.80
C ASP A 70 -3.84 28.87 -17.51
N ILE A 71 -5.18 28.87 -17.59
CA ILE A 71 -6.06 28.59 -16.45
C ILE A 71 -5.97 27.12 -16.06
N TYR A 72 -5.98 26.19 -17.03
CA TYR A 72 -5.77 24.76 -16.75
C TYR A 72 -4.38 24.47 -16.16
N SER A 73 -3.37 25.26 -16.52
CA SER A 73 -2.02 25.12 -15.98
C SER A 73 -1.92 25.64 -14.54
N ASP A 74 -2.55 26.77 -14.25
CA ASP A 74 -2.54 27.45 -12.96
C ASP A 74 -3.44 26.77 -11.89
N ILE A 75 -4.64 26.33 -12.28
CA ILE A 75 -5.59 25.68 -11.38
C ILE A 75 -5.33 24.18 -11.32
N VAL A 76 -4.54 23.78 -10.33
CA VAL A 76 -4.10 22.38 -10.19
C VAL A 76 -5.08 21.48 -9.44
N ASP A 77 -6.10 22.06 -8.80
CA ASP A 77 -7.00 21.41 -7.85
C ASP A 77 -8.43 21.22 -8.40
N LEU A 78 -8.58 21.04 -9.73
CA LEU A 78 -9.87 20.74 -10.37
C LEU A 78 -10.46 19.40 -9.89
N ALA A 79 -9.59 18.40 -9.73
CA ALA A 79 -9.86 17.16 -9.01
C ALA A 79 -8.96 17.11 -7.76
N GLY A 80 -9.55 16.86 -6.59
CA GLY A 80 -8.84 16.86 -5.32
C GLY A 80 -9.14 15.63 -4.47
N VAL A 81 -8.11 15.08 -3.85
CA VAL A 81 -8.19 14.01 -2.85
C VAL A 81 -7.53 14.48 -1.57
N ARG A 82 -8.14 14.21 -0.42
CA ARG A 82 -7.55 14.45 0.91
C ARG A 82 -7.39 13.14 1.64
N VAL A 83 -6.17 12.88 2.09
CA VAL A 83 -5.82 11.76 2.97
C VAL A 83 -5.61 12.34 4.37
N ALA A 84 -6.49 11.97 5.29
CA ALA A 84 -6.46 12.40 6.69
C ALA A 84 -5.93 11.27 7.58
N LEU A 85 -4.68 11.39 8.01
CA LEU A 85 -4.00 10.42 8.86
C LEU A 85 -4.47 10.53 10.32
N TYR A 86 -4.76 9.39 10.95
CA TYR A 86 -4.98 9.35 12.40
C TYR A 86 -3.67 9.56 13.16
N PHE A 87 -2.56 9.09 12.59
CA PHE A 87 -1.23 9.22 13.16
C PHE A 87 -0.29 9.89 12.14
N PRO A 88 0.24 11.09 12.43
CA PRO A 88 1.08 11.83 11.47
C PRO A 88 2.35 11.10 11.02
N GLY A 89 2.89 10.19 11.86
CA GLY A 89 4.05 9.36 11.54
C GLY A 89 3.87 8.42 10.32
N ASP A 90 2.65 8.25 9.83
CA ASP A 90 2.33 7.53 8.59
C ASP A 90 2.59 8.37 7.31
N ARG A 91 3.04 9.63 7.39
CA ARG A 91 3.17 10.51 6.20
C ARG A 91 4.16 10.02 5.14
N GLU A 92 5.39 9.68 5.53
CA GLU A 92 6.40 9.14 4.60
C GLU A 92 6.02 7.75 4.04
N ARG A 93 5.09 7.12 4.74
CA ARG A 93 4.51 5.83 4.42
C ARG A 93 3.48 5.99 3.28
N VAL A 94 2.55 6.94 3.42
CA VAL A 94 1.67 7.41 2.34
C VAL A 94 2.43 7.89 1.11
N ASP A 95 3.52 8.65 1.28
CA ASP A 95 4.34 9.19 0.20
C ASP A 95 4.78 8.11 -0.81
N ARG A 96 5.27 6.98 -0.30
CA ARG A 96 5.72 5.86 -1.13
C ARG A 96 4.58 5.17 -1.86
N ILE A 97 3.42 5.04 -1.22
CA ILE A 97 2.23 4.46 -1.86
C ILE A 97 1.77 5.36 -3.01
N ILE A 98 1.78 6.68 -2.83
CA ILE A 98 1.46 7.62 -3.91
C ILE A 98 2.44 7.44 -5.07
N ASN A 99 3.75 7.43 -4.80
CA ASN A 99 4.78 7.24 -5.84
C ASN A 99 4.68 5.90 -6.59
N ARG A 100 4.10 4.87 -5.98
CA ARG A 100 3.92 3.55 -6.60
C ARG A 100 2.74 3.50 -7.56
N PHE A 101 1.60 4.07 -7.16
CA PHE A 101 0.33 3.91 -7.90
C PHE A 101 -0.01 5.09 -8.81
N PHE A 102 0.70 6.20 -8.65
CA PHE A 102 0.46 7.43 -9.40
C PHE A 102 1.71 7.89 -10.14
N HIS A 103 1.49 8.51 -11.29
CA HIS A 103 2.52 9.26 -11.99
C HIS A 103 2.55 10.69 -11.44
N LEU A 104 3.63 11.06 -10.75
CA LEU A 104 3.82 12.44 -10.27
C LEU A 104 4.16 13.36 -11.45
N LEU A 105 3.40 14.46 -11.56
CA LEU A 105 3.65 15.50 -12.56
C LEU A 105 4.73 16.49 -12.11
N GLU A 106 4.91 16.61 -10.79
CA GLU A 106 5.85 17.53 -10.13
C GLU A 106 6.35 16.90 -8.82
N GLU A 107 7.43 17.43 -8.28
CA GLU A 107 7.92 17.04 -6.94
C GLU A 107 6.87 17.35 -5.86
N ARG A 108 6.85 16.51 -4.82
CA ARG A 108 6.03 16.74 -3.62
C ARG A 108 6.33 18.11 -3.04
N ARG A 109 5.29 18.82 -2.61
CA ARG A 109 5.42 20.08 -1.88
C ARG A 109 5.00 19.90 -0.43
N ASP A 110 5.91 20.22 0.48
CA ASP A 110 5.68 20.19 1.92
C ASP A 110 5.32 21.58 2.44
N PHE A 111 4.23 21.64 3.20
CA PHE A 111 3.78 22.83 3.90
C PHE A 111 4.08 22.71 5.40
N PRO A 112 4.46 23.82 6.07
CA PRO A 112 4.79 25.11 5.47
C PRO A 112 6.10 25.06 4.64
N ASP A 113 6.21 25.88 3.59
CA ASP A 113 7.43 25.98 2.77
C ASP A 113 8.63 26.25 3.68
N SER A 114 9.66 25.41 3.57
CA SER A 114 10.92 25.56 4.30
C SER A 114 11.57 26.92 3.97
N GLY A 115 11.45 27.88 4.91
CA GLY A 115 11.99 29.23 4.78
C GLY A 115 10.96 30.36 4.72
N LYS A 116 9.65 30.07 4.63
CA LYS A 116 8.59 31.09 4.74
C LYS A 116 7.96 31.04 6.14
N VAL A 117 8.67 31.58 7.12
CA VAL A 117 8.11 31.80 8.46
C VAL A 117 7.37 33.13 8.44
N ASN A 118 6.07 33.11 8.70
CA ASN A 118 5.32 34.35 8.90
C ASN A 118 5.66 34.93 10.28
N PRO A 119 6.33 36.09 10.40
CA PRO A 119 6.75 36.65 11.68
C PRO A 119 5.57 36.96 12.63
N SER A 120 4.36 37.09 12.10
CA SER A 120 3.16 37.36 12.91
C SER A 120 2.48 36.10 13.47
N LYS A 121 2.82 34.90 13.00
CA LYS A 121 2.28 33.64 13.53
C LYS A 121 3.27 33.02 14.52
N LYS A 122 2.77 32.55 15.67
CA LYS A 122 3.61 31.87 16.68
C LYS A 122 3.81 30.41 16.35
N PHE A 123 2.86 29.79 15.65
CA PHE A 123 2.92 28.39 15.25
C PHE A 123 3.12 28.23 13.74
N SER A 124 3.60 27.05 13.32
CA SER A 124 3.96 26.77 11.93
C SER A 124 2.79 26.84 10.95
N GLY A 125 1.55 26.79 11.46
CA GLY A 125 0.35 26.86 10.63
C GLY A 125 0.07 25.53 9.94
N TYR A 126 -0.37 25.63 8.69
CA TYR A 126 -0.79 24.49 7.88
C TYR A 126 0.38 23.52 7.61
N SER A 127 0.26 22.27 8.07
CA SER A 127 1.22 21.20 7.75
C SER A 127 0.61 20.10 6.90
N ALA A 128 1.00 20.02 5.63
CA ALA A 128 0.54 18.99 4.72
C ALA A 128 1.57 18.70 3.63
N ALA A 129 1.53 17.49 3.08
CA ALA A 129 2.24 17.15 1.84
C ALA A 129 1.24 17.18 0.68
N HIS A 130 1.56 17.94 -0.37
CA HIS A 130 0.74 18.05 -1.57
C HIS A 130 1.44 17.38 -2.74
N TYR A 131 0.66 16.58 -3.48
CA TYR A 131 1.11 15.89 -4.68
C TYR A 131 0.23 16.31 -5.84
N ARG A 132 0.86 16.48 -7.00
CA ARG A 132 0.17 16.69 -8.28
C ARG A 132 0.42 15.44 -9.11
N ALA A 133 -0.63 14.65 -9.30
CA ALA A 133 -0.45 13.30 -9.79
C ALA A 133 -1.54 12.89 -10.81
N GLN A 134 -1.23 11.86 -11.58
CA GLN A 134 -2.13 11.18 -12.50
C GLN A 134 -2.23 9.70 -12.11
N LEU A 135 -3.42 9.12 -12.28
CA LEU A 135 -3.61 7.68 -12.11
C LEU A 135 -2.78 6.92 -13.15
N SER A 136 -2.17 5.81 -12.74
CA SER A 136 -1.53 4.90 -13.68
C SER A 136 -2.58 4.23 -14.56
N GLU A 137 -2.42 4.25 -15.89
CA GLU A 137 -3.33 3.53 -16.80
C GLU A 137 -3.37 2.02 -16.53
N ARG A 138 -2.30 1.47 -15.94
CA ARG A 138 -2.21 0.04 -15.60
C ARG A 138 -3.10 -0.35 -14.42
N SER A 139 -3.48 0.59 -13.57
CA SER A 139 -4.36 0.34 -12.43
C SER A 139 -5.84 0.57 -12.74
N LEU A 140 -6.19 0.90 -14.00
CA LEU A 140 -7.54 1.22 -14.42
C LEU A 140 -8.07 0.19 -15.42
N GLY A 141 -9.37 -0.11 -15.33
CA GLY A 141 -10.08 -0.85 -16.35
C GLY A 141 -10.16 -0.06 -17.67
N ASP A 142 -10.38 -0.76 -18.79
CA ASP A 142 -10.41 -0.13 -20.12
C ASP A 142 -11.41 1.04 -20.22
N SER A 143 -12.55 0.94 -19.54
CA SER A 143 -13.57 2.00 -19.48
C SER A 143 -13.11 3.27 -18.76
N ASP A 144 -12.13 3.15 -17.85
CA ASP A 144 -11.70 4.22 -16.96
C ASP A 144 -10.38 4.87 -17.38
N LYS A 145 -9.67 4.31 -18.37
CA LYS A 145 -8.39 4.85 -18.88
C LYS A 145 -8.46 6.33 -19.27
N ARG A 146 -9.62 6.82 -19.72
CA ARG A 146 -9.83 8.26 -20.02
C ARG A 146 -9.51 9.17 -18.82
N TYR A 147 -9.76 8.72 -17.59
CA TYR A 147 -9.56 9.52 -16.37
C TYR A 147 -8.09 9.58 -15.95
N ALA A 148 -7.21 8.71 -16.45
CA ALA A 148 -5.77 8.75 -16.17
C ALA A 148 -5.11 10.07 -16.58
N LYS A 149 -5.69 10.77 -17.57
CA LYS A 149 -5.20 12.07 -18.05
C LYS A 149 -5.50 13.21 -17.10
N ALA A 150 -6.44 13.05 -16.16
CA ALA A 150 -6.81 14.10 -15.22
C ALA A 150 -5.69 14.35 -14.20
N ARG A 151 -5.30 15.61 -14.04
CA ARG A 151 -4.46 16.03 -12.91
C ARG A 151 -5.30 16.00 -11.63
N VAL A 152 -4.82 15.26 -10.64
CA VAL A 152 -5.41 15.17 -9.30
C VAL A 152 -4.45 15.76 -8.28
N GLU A 153 -4.94 16.70 -7.48
CA GLU A 153 -4.21 17.19 -6.30
C GLU A 153 -4.50 16.27 -5.11
N ILE A 154 -3.47 15.62 -4.55
CA ILE A 154 -3.59 14.78 -3.36
C ILE A 154 -2.97 15.54 -2.19
N GLN A 155 -3.75 15.77 -1.13
CA GLN A 155 -3.33 16.47 0.07
C GLN A 155 -3.27 15.50 1.25
N VAL A 156 -2.08 15.31 1.84
CA VAL A 156 -1.85 14.40 2.97
C VAL A 156 -1.56 15.22 4.22
N ALA A 157 -2.43 15.11 5.21
CA ALA A 157 -2.31 15.78 6.51
C ALA A 157 -2.95 14.91 7.60
N SER A 158 -2.79 15.26 8.87
CA SER A 158 -3.55 14.56 9.93
C SER A 158 -5.03 14.96 9.92
N VAL A 159 -5.86 14.17 10.58
CA VAL A 159 -7.28 14.51 10.84
C VAL A 159 -7.40 15.87 11.55
N LEU A 160 -6.53 16.15 12.53
CA LEU A 160 -6.54 17.42 13.27
C LEU A 160 -6.16 18.59 12.37
N MET A 161 -5.14 18.42 11.52
CA MET A 161 -4.66 19.47 10.63
C MET A 161 -5.64 19.78 9.50
N HIS A 162 -6.28 18.75 8.92
CA HIS A 162 -7.38 18.98 7.97
C HIS A 162 -8.52 19.76 8.62
N SER A 163 -8.96 19.33 9.81
CA SER A 163 -10.05 20.01 10.55
C SER A 163 -9.73 21.49 10.81
N TRP A 164 -8.51 21.78 11.27
CA TRP A 164 -8.08 23.16 11.50
C TRP A 164 -7.96 23.97 10.20
N SER A 165 -7.41 23.38 9.13
CA SER A 165 -7.26 24.06 7.84
C SER A 165 -8.61 24.41 7.21
N GLU A 166 -9.65 23.62 7.45
CA GLU A 166 -11.01 23.93 6.99
C GLU A 166 -11.60 25.12 7.75
N VAL A 167 -11.40 25.18 9.07
CA VAL A 167 -11.82 26.31 9.90
C VAL A 167 -11.07 27.58 9.52
N GLU A 168 -9.73 27.51 9.38
CA GLU A 168 -8.90 28.64 8.93
C GLU A 168 -9.37 29.13 7.55
N HIS A 169 -9.56 28.22 6.59
CA HIS A 169 -10.01 28.57 5.26
C HIS A 169 -11.41 29.21 5.26
N ASP A 170 -12.39 28.63 5.96
CA ASP A 170 -13.73 29.17 5.97
C ASP A 170 -13.81 30.53 6.68
N LEU A 171 -13.04 30.76 7.75
CA LEU A 171 -12.99 32.07 8.42
C LEU A 171 -12.28 33.14 7.59
N ILE A 172 -11.17 32.80 6.93
CA ILE A 172 -10.43 33.76 6.08
C ILE A 172 -11.21 34.11 4.81
N TYR A 173 -11.91 33.15 4.21
CA TYR A 173 -12.56 33.33 2.90
C TYR A 173 -14.07 33.59 2.98
N LYS A 174 -14.74 33.35 4.12
CA LYS A 174 -16.13 33.79 4.36
C LYS A 174 -16.24 34.74 5.55
N PRO A 175 -15.57 35.91 5.54
CA PRO A 175 -15.93 36.97 6.45
C PRO A 175 -17.34 37.46 6.10
N LEU A 176 -18.36 36.88 6.71
CA LEU A 176 -19.76 37.25 6.51
C LEU A 176 -20.00 38.75 6.84
N GLU A 177 -19.11 39.38 7.62
CA GLU A 177 -19.25 40.75 8.13
C GLU A 177 -17.92 41.55 8.17
N GLY A 178 -16.98 41.29 7.25
CA GLY A 178 -15.67 41.99 7.18
C GLY A 178 -14.48 41.17 7.70
N GLY A 179 -13.25 41.62 7.40
CA GLY A 179 -12.03 40.86 7.68
C GLY A 179 -11.85 40.52 9.17
N LEU A 180 -11.19 39.40 9.45
CA LEU A 180 -10.94 38.91 10.82
C LEU A 180 -10.20 39.96 11.66
N SER A 181 -10.59 40.09 12.94
CA SER A 181 -9.88 40.94 13.90
C SER A 181 -8.51 40.34 14.26
N GLU A 182 -7.63 41.16 14.84
CA GLU A 182 -6.33 40.70 15.34
C GLU A 182 -6.50 39.61 16.42
N GLU A 183 -7.52 39.75 17.28
CA GLU A 183 -7.87 38.74 18.29
C GLU A 183 -8.32 37.43 17.65
N GLU A 184 -9.15 37.46 16.60
CA GLU A 184 -9.58 36.25 15.89
C GLU A 184 -8.40 35.54 15.23
N LEU A 185 -7.48 36.29 14.62
CA LEU A 185 -6.24 35.75 14.05
C LEU A 185 -5.34 35.12 15.12
N HIS A 186 -5.23 35.75 16.30
CA HIS A 186 -4.49 35.18 17.42
C HIS A 186 -5.16 33.92 17.99
N ILE A 187 -6.49 33.85 18.03
CA ILE A 187 -7.22 32.63 18.43
C ILE A 187 -6.97 31.52 17.42
N LEU A 188 -7.00 31.81 16.11
CA LEU A 188 -6.71 30.82 15.07
C LEU A 188 -5.29 30.27 15.17
N ASP A 189 -4.31 31.12 15.44
CA ASP A 189 -2.92 30.71 15.69
C ASP A 189 -2.81 29.85 16.96
N GLN A 190 -3.51 30.19 18.04
CA GLN A 190 -3.57 29.36 19.25
C GLN A 190 -4.20 27.99 19.00
N LEU A 191 -5.28 27.93 18.20
CA LEU A 191 -5.89 26.66 17.79
C LEU A 191 -4.91 25.79 17.00
N ASN A 192 -4.05 26.39 16.16
CA ASN A 192 -2.98 25.66 15.48
C ASN A 192 -1.99 25.05 16.48
N GLY A 193 -1.61 25.79 17.52
CA GLY A 193 -0.77 25.26 18.60
C GLY A 193 -1.36 24.05 19.31
N LEU A 194 -2.68 24.05 19.58
CA LEU A 194 -3.38 22.91 20.16
C LEU A 194 -3.42 21.70 19.21
N VAL A 195 -3.59 21.94 17.91
CA VAL A 195 -3.57 20.90 16.88
C VAL A 195 -2.19 20.23 16.82
N LEU A 196 -1.11 21.02 16.81
CA LEU A 196 0.26 20.51 16.81
C LEU A 196 0.56 19.69 18.09
N ALA A 197 0.12 20.17 19.25
CA ALA A 197 0.24 19.42 20.50
C ALA A 197 -0.54 18.09 20.46
N GLY A 198 -1.73 18.10 19.86
CA GLY A 198 -2.55 16.90 19.64
C GLY A 198 -1.87 15.89 18.71
N GLU A 199 -1.25 16.34 17.63
CA GLU A 199 -0.47 15.49 16.72
C GLU A 199 0.68 14.77 17.45
N ILE A 200 1.45 15.51 18.26
CA ILE A 200 2.54 14.93 19.07
C ILE A 200 1.98 13.90 20.05
N ALA A 201 0.87 14.19 20.73
CA ALA A 201 0.24 13.28 21.68
C ALA A 201 -0.25 11.99 21.00
N LEU A 202 -0.80 12.09 19.77
CA LEU A 202 -1.23 10.93 18.98
C LEU A 202 -0.04 10.04 18.58
N GLU A 203 1.09 10.62 18.18
CA GLU A 203 2.30 9.84 17.89
C GLU A 203 2.84 9.13 19.14
N MET A 204 2.85 9.81 20.29
CA MET A 204 3.24 9.19 21.55
C MET A 204 2.31 8.04 21.93
N LEU A 205 1.01 8.20 21.71
CA LEU A 205 0.00 7.17 21.96
C LEU A 205 0.19 5.96 21.03
N GLN A 206 0.49 6.19 19.75
CA GLN A 206 0.82 5.12 18.79
C GLN A 206 2.01 4.30 19.27
N LYS A 207 3.13 4.96 19.61
CA LYS A 207 4.34 4.31 20.13
C LYS A 207 4.07 3.52 21.42
N ALA A 208 3.30 4.08 22.35
CA ALA A 208 2.93 3.39 23.58
C ALA A 208 2.05 2.15 23.30
N GLY A 209 1.15 2.24 22.31
CA GLY A 209 0.33 1.13 21.83
C GLY A 209 1.18 0.00 21.25
N GLU A 210 2.16 0.32 20.41
CA GLU A 210 3.11 -0.63 19.82
C GLU A 210 3.91 -1.39 20.89
N VAL A 211 4.47 -0.68 21.87
CA VAL A 211 5.20 -1.27 23.00
C VAL A 211 4.29 -2.20 23.82
N ARG A 212 3.03 -1.81 24.03
CA ARG A 212 2.07 -2.66 24.73
C ARG A 212 1.78 -3.94 23.94
N VAL A 213 1.52 -3.85 22.64
CA VAL A 213 1.31 -5.04 21.79
C VAL A 213 2.52 -5.96 21.82
N ALA A 214 3.74 -5.41 21.75
CA ALA A 214 4.96 -6.20 21.82
C ALA A 214 5.21 -6.85 23.19
N SER A 215 4.72 -6.27 24.28
CA SER A 215 4.90 -6.79 25.65
C SER A 215 3.78 -7.72 26.12
N THR A 216 2.60 -7.66 25.50
CA THR A 216 1.48 -8.57 25.77
C THR A 216 1.35 -9.61 24.66
N ASP A 217 1.46 -10.90 24.97
CA ASP A 217 1.23 -11.98 24.00
C ASP A 217 -0.27 -12.22 23.71
N ARG A 218 -1.02 -11.15 23.52
CA ARG A 218 -2.44 -11.19 23.15
C ARG A 218 -2.58 -11.30 21.64
N THR A 219 -3.77 -11.68 21.19
CA THR A 219 -4.09 -11.65 19.76
C THR A 219 -4.10 -10.22 19.21
N PHE A 220 -3.64 -10.04 17.98
CA PHE A 220 -3.78 -8.79 17.24
C PHE A 220 -5.27 -8.49 16.99
N LEU A 221 -5.71 -7.25 17.25
CA LEU A 221 -7.13 -6.88 17.08
C LEU A 221 -7.51 -6.64 15.62
N ASN A 222 -6.54 -6.25 14.79
CA ASN A 222 -6.72 -5.95 13.37
C ASN A 222 -5.36 -5.89 12.68
N HIS A 223 -5.40 -5.86 11.34
CA HIS A 223 -4.20 -5.78 10.49
C HIS A 223 -3.34 -4.52 10.74
N TYR A 224 -3.88 -3.45 11.32
CA TYR A 224 -3.09 -2.27 11.68
C TYR A 224 -2.16 -2.53 12.88
N GLU A 225 -2.64 -3.26 13.91
CA GLU A 225 -1.77 -3.67 15.03
C GLU A 225 -0.69 -4.63 14.55
N LEU A 226 -1.04 -5.53 13.63
CA LEU A 226 -0.10 -6.43 12.99
C LEU A 226 0.97 -5.68 12.17
N ALA A 227 0.55 -4.71 11.33
CA ALA A 227 1.47 -3.88 10.54
C ALA A 227 2.49 -3.17 11.43
N ALA A 228 2.01 -2.54 12.51
CA ALA A 228 2.85 -1.84 13.46
C ALA A 228 3.84 -2.78 14.17
N HIS A 229 3.40 -4.00 14.53
CA HIS A 229 4.27 -5.01 15.14
C HIS A 229 5.39 -5.48 14.18
N ILE A 230 5.04 -5.80 12.92
CA ILE A 230 6.01 -6.22 11.90
C ILE A 230 7.02 -5.09 11.63
N LEU A 231 6.56 -3.85 11.50
CA LEU A 231 7.43 -2.68 11.29
C LEU A 231 8.36 -2.44 12.48
N ALA A 232 7.84 -2.50 13.71
CA ALA A 232 8.65 -2.31 14.91
C ALA A 232 9.77 -3.35 15.01
N HIS A 233 9.47 -4.61 14.69
CA HIS A 233 10.48 -5.67 14.63
C HIS A 233 11.51 -5.40 13.52
N ALA A 234 11.04 -5.13 12.30
CA ALA A 234 11.91 -4.95 11.15
C ALA A 234 12.82 -3.71 11.28
N ASN A 235 12.36 -2.64 11.95
CA ASN A 235 13.16 -1.44 12.20
C ASN A 235 14.21 -1.63 13.32
N LYS A 236 13.98 -2.54 14.28
CA LYS A 236 14.95 -2.83 15.35
C LYS A 236 16.19 -3.55 14.83
N GLU A 237 16.00 -4.44 13.87
CA GLU A 237 17.07 -5.25 13.27
C GLU A 237 17.81 -4.52 12.12
N ARG A 238 17.38 -3.31 11.74
CA ARG A 238 17.92 -2.59 10.56
C ARG A 238 18.56 -1.25 10.90
N LYS A 239 19.62 -0.90 10.15
CA LYS A 239 20.29 0.41 10.23
C LYS A 239 19.52 1.54 9.53
N SER A 240 18.62 1.21 8.60
CA SER A 240 17.76 2.16 7.88
C SER A 240 16.29 1.76 8.09
N PRO A 241 15.38 2.73 8.31
CA PRO A 241 13.96 2.44 8.46
C PRO A 241 13.43 1.68 7.25
N VAL A 242 12.60 0.67 7.49
CA VAL A 242 11.90 -0.04 6.42
C VAL A 242 10.99 0.94 5.67
N GLY A 243 11.27 1.14 4.38
CA GLY A 243 10.34 1.77 3.45
C GLY A 243 9.10 0.90 3.25
N GLU A 244 7.92 1.50 3.28
CA GLU A 244 6.62 0.82 3.21
C GLU A 244 6.30 0.11 1.90
N SER A 245 7.10 0.36 0.86
CA SER A 245 7.18 -0.52 -0.31
C SER A 245 7.35 -1.99 0.09
N GLY A 246 7.93 -2.22 1.27
CA GLY A 246 8.14 -3.49 1.89
C GLY A 246 7.08 -3.99 2.87
N LEU A 247 5.88 -3.43 3.08
CA LEU A 247 4.90 -4.10 3.96
C LEU A 247 3.98 -5.08 3.21
N GLY A 248 3.35 -4.66 2.11
CA GLY A 248 2.51 -5.56 1.29
C GLY A 248 1.07 -5.68 1.77
N ARG A 249 0.42 -6.82 1.49
CA ARG A 249 -0.98 -7.11 1.86
C ARG A 249 -1.09 -7.56 3.33
N VAL A 250 -0.96 -6.62 4.26
CA VAL A 250 -1.05 -6.92 5.70
C VAL A 250 -2.47 -7.34 6.09
N ASP A 251 -3.49 -6.83 5.39
CA ASP A 251 -4.88 -7.28 5.50
C ASP A 251 -5.01 -8.79 5.23
N LEU A 252 -4.39 -9.27 4.15
CA LEU A 252 -4.40 -10.69 3.78
C LEU A 252 -3.63 -11.54 4.79
N LEU A 253 -2.44 -11.09 5.21
CA LEU A 253 -1.66 -11.78 6.23
C LEU A 253 -2.44 -11.88 7.55
N PHE A 254 -3.10 -10.81 7.98
CA PHE A 254 -3.90 -10.81 9.21
C PHE A 254 -5.03 -11.84 9.15
N GLN A 255 -5.72 -11.92 8.02
CA GLN A 255 -6.78 -12.91 7.82
C GLN A 255 -6.23 -14.34 7.88
N LEU A 256 -5.10 -14.60 7.22
CA LEU A 256 -4.41 -15.90 7.28
C LEU A 256 -4.00 -16.26 8.70
N LEU A 257 -3.38 -15.33 9.44
CA LEU A 257 -2.96 -15.57 10.82
C LEU A 257 -4.15 -15.83 11.74
N THR A 258 -5.28 -15.18 11.50
CA THR A 258 -6.50 -15.38 12.30
C THR A 258 -7.12 -16.74 12.02
N ASP A 259 -7.22 -17.16 10.75
CA ASP A 259 -7.76 -18.47 10.37
C ASP A 259 -6.88 -19.64 10.87
N LEU A 260 -5.56 -19.45 10.86
CA LEU A 260 -4.59 -20.44 11.35
C LEU A 260 -4.28 -20.35 12.85
N GLU A 261 -4.93 -19.44 13.58
CA GLU A 261 -4.69 -19.19 15.02
C GLU A 261 -3.22 -18.83 15.36
N PHE A 262 -2.50 -18.18 14.43
CA PHE A 262 -1.13 -17.67 14.59
C PHE A 262 -1.08 -16.15 14.84
N ASN A 263 -2.15 -15.59 15.38
CA ASN A 263 -2.35 -14.14 15.48
C ASN A 263 -1.84 -13.51 16.80
N THR A 264 -0.84 -14.09 17.48
CA THR A 264 -0.15 -13.46 18.62
C THR A 264 1.30 -13.08 18.29
N PRO A 265 1.92 -12.14 19.03
CA PRO A 265 3.35 -11.84 18.89
C PRO A 265 4.26 -13.06 18.98
N ASN A 266 4.04 -13.96 19.94
CA ASN A 266 4.90 -15.14 20.10
C ASN A 266 4.74 -16.17 18.99
N SER A 267 3.51 -16.38 18.49
CA SER A 267 3.30 -17.29 17.35
C SER A 267 3.87 -16.73 16.05
N LEU A 268 3.92 -15.40 15.91
CA LEU A 268 4.46 -14.71 14.74
C LEU A 268 6.00 -14.58 14.78
N ALA A 269 6.59 -14.50 15.96
CA ALA A 269 8.03 -14.28 16.17
C ALA A 269 8.97 -15.15 15.30
N PRO A 270 8.73 -16.46 15.11
CA PRO A 270 9.58 -17.31 14.28
C PRO A 270 9.60 -16.92 12.79
N PHE A 271 8.53 -16.30 12.29
CA PHE A 271 8.39 -15.94 10.89
C PHE A 271 8.94 -14.53 10.59
N ILE A 272 8.92 -13.64 11.59
CA ILE A 272 9.43 -12.27 11.45
C ILE A 272 10.92 -12.13 11.75
N SER A 273 11.51 -13.06 12.49
CA SER A 273 12.96 -13.11 12.76
C SER A 273 13.80 -13.44 11.52
N SER A 274 13.16 -13.96 10.47
CA SER A 274 13.78 -14.41 9.22
C SER A 274 13.56 -13.49 8.02
N LEU A 275 13.07 -12.27 8.23
CA LEU A 275 12.73 -11.35 7.13
C LEU A 275 13.98 -10.88 6.37
N HIS A 276 13.96 -11.04 5.05
CA HIS A 276 15.06 -10.67 4.15
C HIS A 276 15.13 -9.16 3.89
N GLU A 277 16.32 -8.69 3.51
CA GLU A 277 16.62 -7.27 3.32
C GLU A 277 16.05 -6.65 2.04
N ASN A 278 15.89 -7.43 0.95
CA ASN A 278 15.44 -6.93 -0.35
C ASN A 278 13.92 -6.76 -0.43
N LEU A 279 13.45 -5.59 0.01
CA LEU A 279 12.03 -5.23 0.09
C LEU A 279 11.44 -4.66 -1.19
N GLU A 280 12.27 -4.30 -2.17
CA GLU A 280 11.79 -3.78 -3.46
C GLU A 280 11.17 -4.88 -4.32
N GLU A 281 11.64 -6.13 -4.14
CA GLU A 281 11.12 -7.30 -4.85
C GLU A 281 10.03 -8.06 -4.09
N ARG A 282 10.08 -8.07 -2.75
CA ARG A 282 9.16 -8.88 -1.93
C ARG A 282 8.77 -8.19 -0.62
N PRO A 283 7.52 -7.72 -0.49
CA PRO A 283 7.02 -7.16 0.76
C PRO A 283 7.11 -8.13 1.96
N LEU A 284 7.22 -7.58 3.16
CA LEU A 284 7.35 -8.28 4.43
C LEU A 284 6.14 -9.16 4.71
N ALA A 285 4.91 -8.67 4.50
CA ALA A 285 3.71 -9.48 4.67
C ALA A 285 3.74 -10.71 3.76
N ASP A 286 4.16 -10.54 2.51
CA ASP A 286 4.29 -11.62 1.54
C ASP A 286 5.35 -12.63 2.00
N GLN A 287 6.50 -12.16 2.51
CA GLN A 287 7.53 -13.03 3.09
C GLN A 287 7.00 -13.84 4.29
N VAL A 288 6.22 -13.21 5.18
CA VAL A 288 5.60 -13.88 6.32
C VAL A 288 4.56 -14.90 5.84
N ILE A 289 3.70 -14.54 4.89
CA ILE A 289 2.72 -15.45 4.27
C ILE A 289 3.43 -16.68 3.73
N ASP A 290 4.50 -16.46 2.96
CA ASP A 290 5.28 -17.53 2.36
C ASP A 290 5.89 -18.46 3.40
N ALA A 291 6.34 -17.90 4.52
CA ALA A 291 6.90 -18.67 5.62
C ALA A 291 5.86 -19.51 6.36
N ILE A 292 4.63 -18.99 6.48
CA ILE A 292 3.52 -19.67 7.16
C ILE A 292 3.00 -20.84 6.32
N ILE A 293 2.78 -20.62 5.03
CA ILE A 293 2.15 -21.63 4.15
C ILE A 293 3.13 -22.71 3.67
N SER A 294 4.43 -22.47 3.77
CA SER A 294 5.44 -23.42 3.32
C SER A 294 5.34 -24.77 4.04
N GLU A 295 5.64 -25.85 3.31
CA GLU A 295 5.68 -27.23 3.80
C GLU A 295 4.34 -27.82 4.30
N ASP A 296 3.23 -27.09 4.19
CA ASP A 296 1.91 -27.55 4.62
C ASP A 296 0.85 -27.35 3.51
N PRO A 297 0.41 -28.44 2.83
CA PRO A 297 -0.58 -28.35 1.76
C PRO A 297 -1.94 -27.81 2.22
N GLU A 298 -2.32 -28.03 3.48
CA GLU A 298 -3.60 -27.53 4.00
C GLU A 298 -3.54 -26.01 4.19
N ARG A 299 -2.39 -25.46 4.63
CA ARG A 299 -2.20 -24.00 4.72
C ARG A 299 -2.23 -23.31 3.37
N TYR A 300 -1.71 -23.96 2.32
CA TYR A 300 -1.86 -23.47 0.94
C TYR A 300 -3.34 -23.37 0.52
N ARG A 301 -4.15 -24.41 0.79
CA ARG A 301 -5.59 -24.38 0.50
C ARG A 301 -6.33 -23.30 1.28
N ARG A 302 -6.07 -23.19 2.59
CA ARG A 302 -6.69 -22.14 3.42
C ARG A 302 -6.34 -20.74 2.94
N PHE A 303 -5.09 -20.53 2.53
CA PHE A 303 -4.66 -19.27 1.95
C PHE A 303 -5.40 -18.95 0.64
N GLU A 304 -5.56 -19.94 -0.25
CA GLU A 304 -6.32 -19.80 -1.49
C GLU A 304 -7.80 -19.45 -1.22
N GLU A 305 -8.44 -20.13 -0.27
CA GLU A 305 -9.82 -19.83 0.17
C GLU A 305 -9.95 -18.38 0.65
N ILE A 306 -9.00 -17.90 1.46
CA ILE A 306 -8.97 -16.53 1.95
C ILE A 306 -8.80 -15.54 0.79
N GLN A 307 -7.86 -15.79 -0.13
CA GLN A 307 -7.66 -14.93 -1.29
C GLN A 307 -8.92 -14.84 -2.16
N PHE A 308 -9.58 -15.97 -2.37
CA PHE A 308 -10.86 -16.03 -3.08
C PHE A 308 -11.92 -15.19 -2.37
N GLN A 309 -12.14 -15.40 -1.07
CA GLN A 309 -13.13 -14.64 -0.28
C GLN A 309 -12.87 -13.13 -0.28
N MET A 310 -11.60 -12.71 -0.17
CA MET A 310 -11.22 -11.31 -0.18
C MET A 310 -11.33 -10.67 -1.57
N SER A 311 -11.15 -11.44 -2.64
CA SER A 311 -11.34 -10.97 -4.02
C SER A 311 -12.84 -10.80 -4.35
N PHE A 312 -13.69 -11.67 -3.80
CA PHE A 312 -15.14 -11.66 -4.03
C PHE A 312 -15.96 -10.84 -3.01
N SER A 313 -15.37 -10.30 -1.95
CA SER A 313 -16.08 -9.33 -1.08
C SER A 313 -16.50 -8.03 -1.80
N SER A 314 -16.14 -7.88 -3.09
CA SER A 314 -16.61 -6.83 -4.00
C SER A 314 -17.74 -7.25 -4.96
N MET A 315 -18.09 -8.55 -5.08
CA MET A 315 -19.22 -9.04 -5.90
C MET A 315 -19.75 -10.41 -5.40
N LYS A 316 -21.09 -10.58 -5.37
CA LYS A 316 -21.84 -11.75 -4.86
C LYS A 316 -21.16 -13.12 -5.03
N PRO A 317 -21.28 -14.04 -4.05
CA PRO A 317 -20.68 -15.37 -4.12
C PRO A 317 -21.35 -16.25 -5.18
N PRO A 318 -20.60 -17.10 -5.90
CA PRO A 318 -21.18 -18.17 -6.68
C PRO A 318 -21.68 -19.30 -5.77
N SER A 319 -22.81 -19.90 -6.15
CA SER A 319 -23.63 -20.79 -5.35
C SER A 319 -23.38 -22.28 -5.64
N SER A 320 -22.13 -22.76 -5.65
CA SER A 320 -21.84 -24.18 -5.88
C SER A 320 -20.80 -24.75 -4.92
N ASP A 321 -21.20 -25.76 -4.16
CA ASP A 321 -20.36 -26.56 -3.24
C ASP A 321 -19.35 -27.49 -3.95
N GLN A 322 -19.11 -27.31 -5.26
CA GLN A 322 -18.15 -28.13 -6.01
C GLN A 322 -16.95 -27.30 -6.42
N PRO A 323 -15.72 -27.78 -6.14
CA PRO A 323 -14.52 -27.08 -6.56
C PRO A 323 -14.46 -27.02 -8.07
N THR A 324 -14.11 -25.87 -8.61
CA THR A 324 -13.95 -25.71 -10.06
C THR A 324 -12.77 -26.57 -10.56
N VAL A 325 -12.76 -26.90 -11.85
CA VAL A 325 -11.60 -27.59 -12.49
C VAL A 325 -10.28 -26.84 -12.25
N SER A 326 -10.36 -25.51 -12.09
CA SER A 326 -9.21 -24.68 -11.72
C SER A 326 -8.70 -24.98 -10.31
N GLU A 327 -9.59 -25.05 -9.32
CA GLU A 327 -9.25 -25.35 -7.93
C GLU A 327 -8.64 -26.75 -7.76
N GLU A 328 -9.15 -27.77 -8.47
CA GLU A 328 -8.58 -29.11 -8.42
C GLU A 328 -7.12 -29.15 -8.93
N ILE A 329 -6.85 -28.43 -10.02
CA ILE A 329 -5.51 -28.37 -10.63
C ILE A 329 -4.55 -27.59 -9.73
N VAL A 330 -4.99 -26.48 -9.14
CA VAL A 330 -4.20 -25.69 -8.19
C VAL A 330 -3.89 -26.51 -6.93
N GLY A 331 -4.87 -27.24 -6.38
CA GLY A 331 -4.64 -28.15 -5.26
C GLY A 331 -3.62 -29.26 -5.56
N ARG A 332 -3.63 -29.81 -6.79
CA ARG A 332 -2.61 -30.76 -7.25
C ARG A 332 -1.23 -30.10 -7.37
N PHE A 333 -1.16 -28.87 -7.85
CA PHE A 333 0.06 -28.08 -7.90
C PHE A 333 0.67 -27.91 -6.50
N TRP A 334 -0.13 -27.47 -5.52
CA TRP A 334 0.34 -27.31 -4.13
C TRP A 334 0.87 -28.60 -3.53
N SER A 335 0.16 -29.71 -3.71
CA SER A 335 0.62 -31.02 -3.24
C SER A 335 2.00 -31.40 -3.81
N LYS A 336 2.24 -31.16 -5.11
CA LYS A 336 3.54 -31.46 -5.72
C LYS A 336 4.61 -30.44 -5.32
N TRP A 337 4.25 -29.18 -5.21
CA TRP A 337 5.14 -28.12 -4.75
C TRP A 337 5.64 -28.39 -3.32
N THR A 338 4.76 -28.74 -2.40
CA THR A 338 5.15 -29.10 -1.02
C THR A 338 6.12 -30.28 -0.98
N ALA A 339 5.93 -31.29 -1.83
CA ALA A 339 6.87 -32.41 -1.93
C ALA A 339 8.26 -31.97 -2.45
N LEU A 340 8.29 -31.00 -3.38
CA LEU A 340 9.54 -30.38 -3.84
C LEU A 340 10.21 -29.57 -2.73
N GLU A 341 9.47 -28.71 -2.00
CA GLU A 341 10.00 -27.92 -0.87
C GLU A 341 10.67 -28.81 0.17
N LYS A 342 9.98 -29.87 0.60
CA LYS A 342 10.51 -30.85 1.55
C LYS A 342 11.81 -31.49 1.05
N THR A 343 11.86 -31.87 -0.24
CA THR A 343 13.04 -32.47 -0.85
C THR A 343 14.22 -31.49 -0.90
N LEU A 344 13.97 -30.23 -1.22
CA LEU A 344 15.00 -29.18 -1.25
C LEU A 344 15.56 -28.91 0.15
N ARG A 345 14.69 -28.85 1.17
CA ARG A 345 15.12 -28.63 2.56
C ARG A 345 15.97 -29.78 3.09
N GLU A 346 15.62 -31.03 2.76
CA GLU A 346 16.39 -32.21 3.12
C GLU A 346 17.78 -32.28 2.43
N LEU A 347 17.96 -31.59 1.30
CA LEU A 347 19.22 -31.54 0.54
C LEU A 347 20.09 -30.33 0.90
N ALA A 348 19.49 -29.26 1.43
CA ALA A 348 20.22 -28.05 1.81
C ALA A 348 21.13 -28.34 3.01
N VAL A 349 22.37 -27.85 2.96
CA VAL A 349 23.29 -28.00 4.10
C VAL A 349 22.78 -27.12 5.25
N PRO A 350 22.53 -27.68 6.45
CA PRO A 350 22.16 -26.89 7.61
C PRO A 350 23.33 -26.01 8.01
N ASP A 351 23.08 -24.71 8.19
CA ASP A 351 24.02 -23.80 8.83
C ASP A 351 23.60 -23.66 10.31
N PRO A 352 24.41 -24.13 11.28
CA PRO A 352 24.06 -24.09 12.69
C PRO A 352 23.88 -22.67 13.25
N GLU A 353 24.50 -21.66 12.62
CA GLU A 353 24.35 -20.26 13.02
C GLU A 353 23.16 -19.57 12.32
N ASP A 354 22.58 -20.19 11.29
CA ASP A 354 21.45 -19.64 10.54
C ASP A 354 20.17 -20.46 10.77
N THR A 355 19.51 -20.17 11.90
CA THR A 355 18.22 -20.76 12.30
C THR A 355 17.01 -20.12 11.63
N ARG A 356 17.22 -19.19 10.67
CA ARG A 356 16.13 -18.46 10.01
C ARG A 356 15.31 -19.37 9.10
N PHE A 357 14.00 -19.11 9.00
CA PHE A 357 13.18 -19.70 7.95
C PHE A 357 13.76 -19.32 6.57
N MET A 358 14.07 -20.33 5.76
CA MET A 358 14.59 -20.13 4.41
C MET A 358 13.50 -20.35 3.38
N GLY A 359 13.23 -19.31 2.59
CA GLY A 359 12.47 -19.47 1.37
C GLY A 359 13.19 -20.39 0.38
N VAL A 360 12.41 -20.98 -0.55
CA VAL A 360 12.92 -21.91 -1.57
C VAL A 360 14.13 -21.37 -2.34
N GLY A 361 14.18 -20.07 -2.61
CA GLY A 361 15.34 -19.43 -3.25
C GLY A 361 16.65 -19.55 -2.46
N ALA A 362 16.59 -19.36 -1.14
CA ALA A 362 17.75 -19.52 -0.27
C ALA A 362 18.16 -20.99 -0.15
N LEU A 363 17.19 -21.91 -0.09
CA LEU A 363 17.45 -23.35 -0.08
C LEU A 363 18.21 -23.80 -1.33
N ILE A 364 17.80 -23.34 -2.52
CA ILE A 364 18.46 -23.68 -3.80
C ILE A 364 19.96 -23.34 -3.76
N ASN A 365 20.31 -22.19 -3.17
CA ASN A 365 21.70 -21.74 -3.08
C ASN A 365 22.55 -22.52 -2.06
N ARG A 366 21.90 -23.27 -1.15
CA ARG A 366 22.56 -24.10 -0.11
C ARG A 366 22.66 -25.57 -0.45
N ILE A 367 22.14 -26.00 -1.60
CA ILE A 367 22.27 -27.38 -2.03
C ILE A 367 23.60 -27.56 -2.79
N PRO A 368 24.53 -28.39 -2.28
CA PRO A 368 25.79 -28.64 -2.96
C PRO A 368 25.56 -29.39 -4.28
N ASN A 369 26.40 -29.13 -5.27
CA ASN A 369 26.41 -29.82 -6.57
C ASN A 369 25.13 -29.65 -7.42
N LEU A 370 24.33 -28.60 -7.19
CA LEU A 370 23.19 -28.29 -8.06
C LEU A 370 23.67 -27.76 -9.42
N THR A 371 23.34 -28.46 -10.51
CA THR A 371 23.69 -28.03 -11.87
C THR A 371 22.94 -26.75 -12.28
N GLU A 372 23.56 -25.89 -13.08
CA GLU A 372 22.94 -24.64 -13.57
C GLU A 372 21.60 -24.84 -14.30
N PRO A 373 21.42 -25.87 -15.14
CA PRO A 373 20.11 -26.15 -15.74
C PRO A 373 19.02 -26.46 -14.69
N LEU A 374 19.38 -27.16 -13.61
CA LEU A 374 18.44 -27.49 -12.54
C LEU A 374 18.09 -26.27 -11.69
N LYS A 375 19.06 -25.38 -11.42
CA LYS A 375 18.79 -24.09 -10.77
C LYS A 375 17.80 -23.24 -11.57
N ARG A 376 18.01 -23.11 -12.89
CA ARG A 376 17.10 -22.36 -13.76
C ARG A 376 15.68 -22.93 -13.76
N GLU A 377 15.54 -24.25 -13.79
CA GLU A 377 14.22 -24.89 -13.73
C GLU A 377 13.53 -24.64 -12.39
N LEU A 378 14.27 -24.72 -11.27
CA LEU A 378 13.75 -24.43 -9.94
C LEU A 378 13.34 -22.96 -9.79
N ASP A 379 14.14 -22.03 -10.31
CA ASP A 379 13.81 -20.61 -10.32
C ASP A 379 12.56 -20.32 -11.18
N TYR A 380 12.41 -21.02 -12.31
CA TYR A 380 11.22 -20.92 -13.15
C TYR A 380 9.96 -21.40 -12.41
N LEU A 381 9.99 -22.59 -11.80
CA LEU A 381 8.86 -23.11 -11.02
C LEU A 381 8.54 -22.23 -9.80
N ARG A 382 9.57 -21.66 -9.17
CA ARG A 382 9.42 -20.69 -8.07
C ARG A 382 8.67 -19.43 -8.52
N ARG A 383 8.89 -18.94 -9.74
CA ARG A 383 8.14 -17.80 -10.28
C ARG A 383 6.66 -18.13 -10.43
N ILE A 384 6.33 -19.29 -11.02
CA ILE A 384 4.94 -19.75 -11.15
C ILE A 384 4.25 -19.82 -9.78
N ARG A 385 4.93 -20.39 -8.77
CA ARG A 385 4.40 -20.43 -7.41
C ARG A 385 4.21 -19.02 -6.83
N ASN A 386 5.16 -18.12 -7.03
CA ASN A 386 5.02 -16.75 -6.55
C ASN A 386 3.86 -16.02 -7.23
N ASP A 387 3.64 -16.24 -8.53
CA ASP A 387 2.51 -15.66 -9.26
C ASP A 387 1.20 -16.18 -8.65
N LEU A 388 1.06 -17.50 -8.48
CA LEU A 388 -0.13 -18.10 -7.85
C LEU A 388 -0.41 -17.57 -6.43
N VAL A 389 0.63 -17.28 -5.63
CA VAL A 389 0.45 -16.78 -4.26
C VAL A 389 0.21 -15.27 -4.23
N HIS A 390 0.81 -14.47 -5.12
CA HIS A 390 0.89 -13.02 -4.95
C HIS A 390 0.22 -12.20 -6.06
N SER A 391 0.03 -12.75 -7.27
CA SER A 391 -0.58 -12.00 -8.39
C SER A 391 -2.12 -12.06 -8.39
N GLY A 392 -2.71 -13.05 -7.73
CA GLY A 392 -4.16 -13.29 -7.74
C GLY A 392 -4.71 -13.77 -9.09
N GLU A 393 -3.84 -14.00 -10.08
CA GLU A 393 -4.20 -14.57 -11.38
C GLU A 393 -3.86 -16.05 -11.41
N THR A 394 -4.85 -16.90 -11.67
CA THR A 394 -4.63 -18.34 -11.89
C THR A 394 -4.26 -18.59 -13.35
N PRO A 395 -3.06 -19.14 -13.64
CA PRO A 395 -2.71 -19.54 -14.99
C PRO A 395 -3.67 -20.60 -15.53
N GLY A 396 -3.82 -20.67 -16.85
CA GLY A 396 -4.71 -21.66 -17.48
C GLY A 396 -4.38 -23.10 -17.09
N ALA A 397 -5.40 -23.94 -16.96
CA ALA A 397 -5.31 -25.34 -16.53
C ALA A 397 -4.19 -26.15 -17.23
N ALA A 398 -4.02 -25.98 -18.54
CA ALA A 398 -2.98 -26.67 -19.31
C ALA A 398 -1.56 -26.26 -18.90
N PHE A 399 -1.36 -24.96 -18.62
CA PHE A 399 -0.06 -24.44 -18.17
C PHE A 399 0.28 -24.97 -16.77
N LEU A 400 -0.68 -25.00 -15.85
CA LEU A 400 -0.48 -25.56 -14.51
C LEU A 400 -0.22 -27.07 -14.55
N GLN A 401 -0.87 -27.81 -15.44
CA GLN A 401 -0.62 -29.24 -15.62
C GLN A 401 0.80 -29.51 -16.11
N GLU A 402 1.33 -28.71 -17.04
CA GLU A 402 2.73 -28.78 -17.47
C GLU A 402 3.69 -28.47 -16.30
N ALA A 403 3.40 -27.42 -15.52
CA ALA A 403 4.19 -27.07 -14.35
C ALA A 403 4.22 -28.20 -13.30
N ILE A 404 3.09 -28.89 -13.07
CA ILE A 404 2.99 -30.07 -12.19
C ILE A 404 3.93 -31.19 -12.66
N GLU A 405 3.93 -31.50 -13.96
CA GLU A 405 4.78 -32.55 -14.54
C GLU A 405 6.27 -32.20 -14.39
N ARG A 406 6.62 -30.93 -14.61
CA ARG A 406 7.97 -30.41 -14.38
C ARG A 406 8.40 -30.53 -12.92
N ILE A 407 7.53 -30.16 -11.97
CA ILE A 407 7.80 -30.33 -10.52
C ILE A 407 8.10 -31.79 -10.22
N VAL A 408 7.25 -32.73 -10.68
CA VAL A 408 7.46 -34.17 -10.45
C VAL A 408 8.79 -34.64 -11.00
N ALA A 409 9.14 -34.23 -12.23
CA ALA A 409 10.41 -34.59 -12.87
C ALA A 409 11.62 -34.02 -12.11
N VAL A 410 11.55 -32.76 -11.67
CA VAL A 410 12.61 -32.09 -10.91
C VAL A 410 12.79 -32.73 -9.53
N THR A 411 11.70 -32.98 -8.80
CA THR A 411 11.73 -33.66 -7.50
C THR A 411 12.39 -35.04 -7.63
N ALA A 412 12.02 -35.82 -8.64
CA ALA A 412 12.62 -37.13 -8.88
C ALA A 412 14.13 -37.06 -9.18
N ARG A 413 14.60 -36.02 -9.89
CA ARG A 413 16.03 -35.77 -10.13
C ARG A 413 16.76 -35.39 -8.85
N LEU A 414 16.15 -34.52 -8.03
CA LEU A 414 16.72 -34.10 -6.75
C LEU A 414 16.82 -35.26 -5.76
N SER A 415 15.80 -36.13 -5.69
CA SER A 415 15.85 -37.31 -4.82
C SER A 415 17.03 -38.24 -5.12
N LYS A 416 17.47 -38.33 -6.39
CA LYS A 416 18.66 -39.11 -6.78
C LYS A 416 19.97 -38.52 -6.27
N LEU A 417 20.02 -37.23 -5.95
CA LEU A 417 21.21 -36.61 -5.34
C LEU A 417 21.40 -37.02 -3.87
N LYS A 418 20.38 -37.63 -3.24
CA LYS A 418 20.50 -38.19 -1.87
C LYS A 418 21.20 -39.53 -1.84
N GLU A 419 21.23 -40.27 -2.94
CA GLU A 419 21.86 -41.58 -2.97
C GLU A 419 23.38 -41.41 -3.02
N PRO A 420 24.16 -42.08 -2.14
CA PRO A 420 25.61 -42.05 -2.23
C PRO A 420 26.03 -42.55 -3.62
N PRO A 421 27.12 -42.03 -4.21
CA PRO A 421 27.58 -42.52 -5.50
C PRO A 421 27.74 -44.04 -5.40
N GLN A 422 27.02 -44.77 -6.26
CA GLN A 422 27.20 -46.22 -6.34
C GLN A 422 28.68 -46.47 -6.65
N THR A 423 29.40 -47.01 -5.67
CA THR A 423 30.78 -47.45 -5.81
C THR A 423 30.78 -48.59 -6.82
N GLY A 424 31.07 -48.24 -8.08
CA GLY A 424 31.42 -49.18 -9.14
C GLY A 424 32.92 -49.44 -9.16
#